data_AF-A0A7W8AKK9-F1
#
_entry.id   AF-A0A7W8AKK9-F1
#
_cell.length_a   1.000
_cell.length_b   1.000
_cell.length_c   1.000
_cell.angle_alpha   90.00
_cell.angle_beta   90.00
_cell.angle_gamma   90.00
#
_symmetry.space_group_name_H-M   'P 1'
#
loop_
_entity.id
_entity.type
_entity.pdbx_description
1 polymer ?
#
loop_
_entity_poly.entity_id
_entity_poly.type
_entity_poly.pdbx_seq_one_letter_code
_entity_poly.pdbx_strand_id
1 'polypeptide(L)'
;MQSVKNQTSFQAKISGLELGRFRLKNGVNEADMHTAYELMIASHLSKQNGWCSQHLVKLGDGAFLDVAFALTEDHAKAICASWRNQPVCDAFLALIEPESMEFGTIL
;
A
#
# COMPACT_ATOMS: atom_id res chain seq x y z
N MET A 1 -32.34 -30.79 -21.35
CA MET A 1 -31.38 -30.71 -20.23
C MET A 1 -30.34 -29.66 -20.58
N GLN A 2 -30.40 -28.47 -19.97
CA GLN A 2 -29.40 -27.43 -20.16
C GLN A 2 -28.22 -27.72 -19.22
N SER A 3 -27.02 -27.82 -19.80
CA SER A 3 -25.77 -27.97 -19.05
C SER A 3 -25.36 -26.61 -18.49
N VAL A 4 -25.37 -26.49 -17.16
CA VAL A 4 -24.86 -25.33 -16.43
C VAL A 4 -23.33 -25.37 -16.50
N LYS A 5 -22.73 -24.44 -17.24
CA LYS A 5 -21.27 -24.23 -17.22
C LYS A 5 -20.89 -23.52 -15.92
N ASN A 6 -20.52 -24.26 -14.89
CA ASN A 6 -19.09 -24.39 -14.56
C ASN A 6 -18.21 -23.13 -14.47
N GLN A 7 -18.65 -21.90 -14.16
CA GLN A 7 -17.75 -20.75 -14.12
C GLN A 7 -16.85 -20.81 -12.88
N THR A 8 -15.69 -21.45 -13.02
CA THR A 8 -14.62 -21.35 -12.02
C THR A 8 -14.00 -19.96 -12.13
N SER A 9 -14.19 -19.11 -11.12
CA SER A 9 -13.46 -17.85 -11.02
C SER A 9 -11.97 -18.15 -10.85
N PHE A 10 -11.13 -17.64 -11.75
CA PHE A 10 -9.69 -17.65 -11.55
C PHE A 10 -9.37 -16.54 -10.55
N GLN A 11 -9.23 -16.89 -9.27
CA GLN A 11 -8.70 -15.95 -8.28
C GLN A 11 -7.22 -15.78 -8.58
N ALA A 12 -6.81 -14.61 -9.07
CA ALA A 12 -5.39 -14.31 -9.25
C ALA A 12 -4.68 -14.46 -7.90
N LYS A 13 -3.62 -15.27 -7.84
CA LYS A 13 -2.79 -15.39 -6.62
C LYS A 13 -2.09 -14.05 -6.42
N ILE A 14 -2.41 -13.37 -5.31
CA ILE A 14 -1.65 -12.21 -4.84
C ILE A 14 -0.26 -12.71 -4.47
N SER A 15 0.78 -12.10 -5.06
CA SER A 15 2.15 -12.51 -4.81
C SER A 15 3.10 -11.37 -4.48
N GLY A 16 2.76 -10.11 -4.74
CA GLY A 16 3.63 -8.97 -4.41
C GLY A 16 3.37 -8.36 -3.03
N LEU A 17 4.45 -7.91 -2.39
CA LEU A 17 4.44 -7.20 -1.11
C LEU A 17 5.39 -5.99 -1.16
N GLU A 18 4.95 -4.87 -0.59
CA GLU A 18 5.78 -3.73 -0.17
C GLU A 18 5.62 -3.51 1.34
N LEU A 19 6.73 -3.22 2.02
CA LEU A 19 6.78 -2.86 3.44
C LEU A 19 7.56 -1.55 3.60
N GLY A 20 6.83 -0.45 3.79
CA GLY A 20 7.39 0.86 4.12
C GLY A 20 7.36 1.10 5.62
N ARG A 21 8.53 1.15 6.28
CA ARG A 21 8.63 1.44 7.71
C ARG A 21 8.99 2.90 7.95
N PHE A 22 8.31 3.55 8.88
CA PHE A 22 8.51 4.97 9.18
C PHE A 22 8.11 5.36 10.61
N ARG A 23 8.48 6.58 11.00
CA ARG A 23 7.96 7.28 12.19
C ARG A 23 7.27 8.58 11.79
N LEU A 24 6.48 9.15 12.67
CA LEU A 24 5.95 10.50 12.46
C LEU A 24 7.04 11.53 12.78
N LYS A 25 7.05 12.62 12.02
CA LYS A 25 7.87 13.79 12.36
C LYS A 25 7.44 14.38 13.70
N ASN A 26 8.35 15.06 14.37
CA ASN A 26 8.06 15.74 15.62
C ASN A 26 6.87 16.71 15.49
N GLY A 27 5.91 16.59 16.41
CA GLY A 27 4.71 17.43 16.46
C GLY A 27 3.58 17.01 15.52
N VAL A 28 3.79 16.03 14.63
CA VAL A 28 2.72 15.45 13.82
C VAL A 28 1.86 14.53 14.69
N ASN A 29 0.55 14.70 14.63
CA ASN A 29 -0.38 13.81 15.31
C ASN A 29 -0.78 12.64 14.40
N GLU A 30 -1.18 11.51 15.01
CA GLU A 30 -1.56 10.29 14.28
C GLU A 30 -2.82 10.47 13.40
N ALA A 31 -3.74 11.36 13.78
CA ALA A 31 -4.99 11.58 13.05
C ALA A 31 -4.77 12.28 11.70
N ASP A 32 -3.85 13.25 11.65
CA ASP A 32 -3.46 13.95 10.43
C ASP A 32 -2.78 12.98 9.46
N MET A 33 -1.89 12.12 9.97
CA MET A 33 -1.26 11.06 9.18
C MET A 33 -2.29 10.07 8.64
N HIS A 34 -3.24 9.63 9.47
CA HIS A 34 -4.30 8.72 9.05
C HIS A 34 -5.17 9.33 7.94
N THR A 35 -5.56 10.60 8.08
CA THR A 35 -6.34 11.32 7.08
C THR A 35 -5.59 11.43 5.75
N ALA A 36 -4.29 11.78 5.79
CA ALA A 36 -3.46 11.84 4.60
C ALA A 36 -3.30 10.47 3.93
N TYR A 37 -3.14 9.42 4.73
CA TYR A 37 -3.02 8.03 4.27
C TYR A 37 -4.29 7.55 3.55
N GLU A 38 -5.47 7.76 4.15
CA GLU A 38 -6.75 7.40 3.53
C GLU A 38 -6.97 8.14 2.20
N LEU A 39 -6.64 9.44 2.17
CA LEU A 39 -6.75 10.25 0.96
C LEU A 39 -5.82 9.74 -0.14
N MET A 40 -4.57 9.40 0.21
CA MET A 40 -3.58 8.82 -0.72
C MET A 40 -4.09 7.52 -1.34
N ILE A 41 -4.65 6.61 -0.52
CA ILE A 41 -5.21 5.34 -1.02
C ILE A 41 -6.39 5.59 -1.94
N ALA A 42 -7.39 6.35 -1.49
CA ALA A 42 -8.63 6.57 -2.23
C ALA A 42 -8.42 7.35 -3.53
N SER A 43 -7.48 8.30 -3.52
CA SER A 43 -7.24 9.18 -4.66
C SER A 43 -6.27 8.60 -5.68
N HIS A 44 -5.30 7.81 -5.25
CA HIS A 44 -4.18 7.39 -6.11
C HIS A 44 -3.85 5.90 -6.04
N LEU A 45 -3.50 5.35 -4.87
CA LEU A 45 -2.90 4.01 -4.80
C LEU A 45 -3.86 2.89 -5.19
N SER A 46 -5.12 2.97 -4.74
CA SER A 46 -6.15 1.97 -5.10
C SER A 46 -6.49 1.89 -6.60
N LYS A 47 -6.00 2.85 -7.39
CA LYS A 47 -6.24 2.94 -8.84
C LYS A 47 -5.06 2.40 -9.66
N GLN A 48 -3.96 2.03 -9.01
CA GLN A 48 -2.78 1.54 -9.70
C GLN A 48 -3.00 0.13 -10.22
N ASN A 49 -2.39 -0.16 -11.38
CA ASN A 49 -2.45 -1.50 -11.96
C ASN A 49 -1.83 -2.52 -11.00
N GLY A 50 -2.56 -3.59 -10.72
CA GLY A 50 -2.11 -4.67 -9.86
C GLY A 50 -2.14 -4.38 -8.36
N TRP A 51 -2.73 -3.27 -7.92
CA TRP A 51 -3.02 -3.02 -6.50
C TRP A 51 -4.09 -4.01 -5.99
N CYS A 52 -3.89 -4.55 -4.78
CA CYS A 52 -4.85 -5.47 -4.14
C CYS A 52 -5.41 -4.91 -2.83
N SER A 53 -4.53 -4.55 -1.89
CA SER A 53 -4.89 -3.95 -0.61
C SER A 53 -3.70 -3.23 0.00
N GLN A 54 -3.95 -2.37 0.98
CA GLN A 54 -2.90 -1.65 1.69
C GLN A 54 -3.31 -1.35 3.13
N HIS A 55 -2.41 -1.59 4.08
CA HIS A 55 -2.70 -1.50 5.50
C HIS A 55 -1.66 -0.67 6.24
N LEU A 56 -2.15 0.26 7.06
CA LEU A 56 -1.36 1.03 7.99
C LEU A 56 -1.33 0.29 9.33
N VAL A 57 -0.14 -0.07 9.78
CA VAL A 57 0.06 -0.85 11.01
C VAL A 57 0.91 -0.06 11.98
N LYS A 58 0.45 0.09 13.23
CA LYS A 58 1.25 0.65 14.31
C LYS A 58 2.00 -0.46 15.05
N LEU A 59 3.30 -0.28 15.25
CA LEU A 59 4.17 -1.21 15.95
C LEU A 59 4.35 -0.80 17.41
N GLY A 60 4.72 -1.76 18.25
CA GLY A 60 4.86 -1.56 19.70
C GLY A 60 5.98 -0.59 20.11
N ASP A 61 6.93 -0.32 19.21
CA ASP A 61 8.03 0.63 19.40
C ASP A 61 7.70 2.05 18.89
N GLY A 62 6.44 2.31 18.56
CA GLY A 62 5.97 3.59 18.05
C GLY A 62 6.31 3.87 16.58
N ALA A 63 6.89 2.92 15.85
CA ALA A 63 6.98 3.00 14.39
C ALA A 63 5.68 2.55 13.73
N PHE A 64 5.58 2.82 12.44
CA PHE A 64 4.46 2.43 11.59
C PHE A 64 4.97 1.64 10.38
N LEU A 65 4.11 0.78 9.84
CA LEU A 65 4.28 0.13 8.56
C LEU A 65 3.15 0.55 7.62
N ASP A 66 3.53 0.90 6.41
CA ASP A 66 2.66 0.84 5.25
C ASP A 66 2.89 -0.49 4.54
N VAL A 67 1.87 -1.35 4.53
CA VAL A 67 1.95 -2.71 3.98
C VAL A 67 1.07 -2.79 2.75
N ALA A 68 1.67 -2.81 1.55
CA ALA A 68 0.93 -2.90 0.29
C ALA A 68 1.02 -4.31 -0.30
N PHE A 69 -0.13 -4.84 -0.69
CA PHE A 69 -0.27 -6.12 -1.41
C PHE A 69 -0.58 -5.85 -2.88
N ALA A 70 0.10 -6.57 -3.75
CA ALA A 70 -0.04 -6.43 -5.20
C ALA A 70 -0.11 -7.79 -5.90
N LEU A 71 -0.58 -7.81 -7.14
CA LEU A 71 -0.68 -9.04 -7.93
C LEU A 71 0.69 -9.73 -8.07
N THR A 72 1.76 -8.96 -8.29
CA THR A 72 3.15 -9.43 -8.39
C THR A 72 4.10 -8.46 -7.70
N GLU A 73 5.32 -8.91 -7.39
CA GLU A 73 6.37 -8.05 -6.85
C GLU A 73 6.67 -6.85 -7.78
N ASP A 74 6.65 -7.05 -9.10
CA ASP A 74 6.82 -5.97 -10.07
C ASP A 74 5.70 -4.93 -10.00
N HIS A 75 4.45 -5.35 -9.75
CA HIS A 75 3.36 -4.41 -9.50
C HIS A 75 3.59 -3.63 -8.20
N ALA A 76 4.07 -4.28 -7.12
CA ALA A 76 4.41 -3.58 -5.88
C ALA A 76 5.47 -2.48 -6.13
N LYS A 77 6.56 -2.81 -6.84
CA LYS A 77 7.60 -1.84 -7.22
C LYS A 77 7.06 -0.70 -8.08
N ALA A 78 6.19 -0.99 -9.04
CA ALA A 78 5.57 0.00 -9.90
C ALA A 78 4.62 0.94 -9.11
N ILE A 79 3.86 0.38 -8.16
CA ILE A 79 3.02 1.15 -7.24
C ILE A 79 3.88 2.08 -6.39
N CYS A 80 4.96 1.59 -5.79
CA CYS A 80 5.92 2.41 -5.03
C CYS A 80 6.47 3.58 -5.87
N ALA A 81 6.92 3.28 -7.09
CA ALA A 81 7.44 4.29 -8.00
C ALA A 81 6.38 5.35 -8.39
N SER A 82 5.09 4.97 -8.38
CA SER A 82 3.99 5.88 -8.69
C SER A 82 3.81 7.00 -7.68
N TRP A 83 4.40 6.92 -6.48
CA TRP A 83 4.35 8.00 -5.48
C TRP A 83 5.05 9.26 -5.97
N ARG A 84 6.02 9.13 -6.87
CA ARG A 84 6.83 10.25 -7.34
C ARG A 84 5.96 11.27 -8.07
N ASN A 85 6.07 12.54 -7.66
CA ASN A 85 5.32 13.67 -8.21
C ASN A 85 3.80 13.53 -8.05
N GLN A 86 3.34 12.81 -7.02
CA GLN A 86 1.92 12.69 -6.71
C GLN A 86 1.55 13.51 -5.48
N PRO A 87 0.74 14.58 -5.61
CA PRO A 87 0.46 15.50 -4.50
C PRO A 87 -0.10 14.83 -3.24
N VAL A 88 -0.96 13.81 -3.39
CA VAL A 88 -1.52 13.09 -2.23
C VAL A 88 -0.49 12.18 -1.54
N CYS A 89 0.48 11.65 -2.28
CA CYS A 89 1.60 10.90 -1.71
C CYS A 89 2.60 11.87 -1.05
N ASP A 90 2.91 12.99 -1.71
CA ASP A 90 3.80 14.03 -1.16
C ASP A 90 3.25 14.59 0.16
N ALA A 91 1.92 14.78 0.26
CA ALA A 91 1.26 15.22 1.48
C ALA A 91 1.45 14.22 2.64
N PHE A 92 1.34 12.91 2.37
CA PHE A 92 1.62 11.88 3.39
C PHE A 92 3.11 11.83 3.74
N LEU A 93 4.00 11.85 2.74
CA LEU A 93 5.46 11.86 2.93
C LEU A 93 5.94 13.06 3.74
N ALA A 94 5.24 14.21 3.65
CA ALA A 94 5.56 15.39 4.44
C ALA A 94 5.38 15.17 5.95
N LEU A 95 4.60 14.16 6.38
CA LEU A 95 4.27 13.88 7.78
C LEU A 95 5.21 12.86 8.44
N ILE A 96 6.00 12.14 7.65
CA ILE A 96 6.74 10.95 8.13
C ILE A 96 8.27 11.09 7.97
N GLU A 97 9.00 10.34 8.77
CA GLU A 97 10.43 10.07 8.65
C GLU A 97 10.61 8.60 8.24
N PRO A 98 10.98 8.31 6.97
CA PRO A 98 11.12 6.94 6.50
C PRO A 98 12.35 6.27 7.14
N GLU A 99 12.19 5.01 7.57
CA GLU A 99 13.25 4.18 8.16
C GLU A 99 13.73 3.10 7.18
N SER A 100 12.81 2.37 6.53
CA SER A 100 13.15 1.35 5.55
C SER A 100 12.04 1.13 4.52
N MET A 101 12.41 0.53 3.39
CA MET A 101 11.49 0.10 2.34
C MET A 101 11.95 -1.25 1.81
N GLU A 102 11.07 -2.24 1.83
CA GLU A 102 11.36 -3.60 1.39
C GLU A 102 10.28 -4.10 0.43
N PHE A 103 10.69 -4.93 -0.53
CA PHE A 103 9.78 -5.65 -1.42
C PHE A 103 9.93 -7.15 -1.19
N GLY A 104 8.84 -7.88 -1.39
CA GLY A 104 8.86 -9.32 -1.25
C GLY A 104 7.77 -10.02 -2.03
N THR A 105 7.80 -11.35 -1.93
CA THR A 105 6.82 -12.24 -2.54
C THR A 105 6.09 -13.06 -1.48
N ILE A 106 4.77 -13.24 -1.64
CA ILE A 106 3.93 -14.10 -0.79
C ILE A 106 4.02 -15.55 -1.29
N LEU A 107 4.40 -16.48 -0.40
CA LEU A 107 4.62 -17.90 -0.70
C LEU A 107 3.34 -18.73 -0.58
#